data_AF-A0AAV4FT36-F1
#
_entry.id   AF-A0AAV4FT36-F1
#
_cell.length_a   1.000
_cell.length_b   1.000
_cell.length_c   1.000
_cell.angle_alpha   90.00
_cell.angle_beta   90.00
_cell.angle_gamma   90.00
#
_symmetry.space_group_name_H-M   'P 1'
#
loop_
_entity.id
_entity.type
_entity.pdbx_description
1 polymer ?
#
loop_
_entity_poly.entity_id
_entity_poly.type
_entity_poly.pdbx_seq_one_letter_code
_entity_poly.pdbx_strand_id
1 'polypeptide(L)'
;MSKINPKHEMVICVDMKEEIVCIYSPSMLHHLKDNHDLFANGAFKSCPRQFHQIYTIITISNGQYLPTSFFLLPESSTGTYKGMFQLFHSIYHQTTGLTLDGKSLHRDFEKASHTAE
;
A
#
# COMPACT_ATOMS: atom_id res chain seq x y z
N MET A 1 -14.39 15.35 -24.15
CA MET A 1 -13.48 15.47 -22.99
C MET A 1 -14.26 15.08 -21.75
N SER A 2 -14.01 13.91 -21.17
CA SER A 2 -14.63 13.51 -19.91
C SER A 2 -14.12 14.43 -18.80
N LYS A 3 -15.03 15.01 -18.03
CA LYS A 3 -14.68 15.84 -16.87
C LYS A 3 -14.04 14.92 -15.82
N ILE A 4 -12.78 15.15 -15.49
CA ILE A 4 -12.10 14.50 -14.38
C ILE A 4 -12.83 14.94 -13.10
N ASN A 5 -13.43 13.99 -12.39
CA ASN A 5 -14.16 14.23 -11.16
C ASN A 5 -13.14 14.34 -10.01
N PRO A 6 -12.95 15.51 -9.35
CA PRO A 6 -11.86 15.74 -8.41
C PRO A 6 -12.07 15.08 -7.02
N LYS A 7 -13.00 14.14 -6.90
CA LYS A 7 -13.40 13.57 -5.61
C LYS A 7 -12.41 12.59 -4.99
N HIS A 8 -11.41 12.13 -5.73
CA HIS A 8 -10.38 11.23 -5.21
C HIS A 8 -9.02 11.72 -5.68
N GLU A 9 -8.39 12.56 -4.85
CA GLU A 9 -6.99 12.92 -5.06
C GLU A 9 -6.15 11.65 -4.91
N MET A 10 -5.38 11.33 -5.95
CA MET A 10 -4.36 10.31 -5.91
C MET A 10 -3.00 10.99 -5.84
N VAL A 11 -2.21 10.58 -4.84
CA VAL A 11 -0.85 11.04 -4.63
C VAL A 11 0.09 9.93 -5.07
N ILE A 12 1.14 10.31 -5.81
CA ILE A 12 2.23 9.43 -6.20
C ILE A 12 3.45 9.83 -5.38
N CYS A 13 3.97 8.89 -4.60
CA CYS A 13 5.23 9.01 -3.87
C CYS A 13 6.25 8.06 -4.49
N VAL A 14 7.47 8.54 -4.71
CA VAL A 14 8.56 7.74 -5.27
C VAL A 14 9.70 7.71 -4.27
N ASP A 15 10.00 6.51 -3.76
CA ASP A 15 11.23 6.25 -3.02
C ASP A 15 12.32 5.90 -4.02
N MET A 16 13.22 6.86 -4.27
CA MET A 16 14.33 6.70 -5.21
C MET A 16 15.42 5.75 -4.71
N LYS A 17 15.49 5.51 -3.40
CA LYS A 17 16.53 4.65 -2.81
C LYS A 17 16.16 3.18 -2.96
N GLU A 18 14.91 2.86 -2.66
CA GLU A 18 14.40 1.48 -2.76
C GLU A 18 13.72 1.20 -4.11
N GLU A 19 13.67 2.19 -5.00
CA GLU A 19 13.01 2.15 -6.33
C GLU A 19 11.53 1.76 -6.25
N ILE A 20 10.84 2.20 -5.20
CA ILE A 20 9.42 1.91 -4.95
C ILE A 20 8.54 3.08 -5.35
N VAL A 21 7.48 2.82 -6.10
CA VAL A 21 6.43 3.81 -6.37
C VAL A 21 5.19 3.45 -5.56
N CYS A 22 4.75 4.36 -4.69
CA CYS A 22 3.49 4.27 -3.96
C CYS A 22 2.45 5.19 -4.58
N ILE A 23 1.27 4.64 -4.88
CA ILE A 23 0.09 5.37 -5.31
C ILE A 23 -0.96 5.20 -4.22
N TYR A 24 -1.43 6.29 -3.64
CA TYR A 24 -2.42 6.25 -2.57
C TYR A 24 -3.38 7.44 -2.65
N SER A 25 -4.48 7.35 -1.92
CA SER A 25 -5.39 8.48 -1.73
C SER A 25 -5.46 8.84 -0.24
N PRO A 26 -5.20 10.10 0.15
CA PRO A 26 -5.28 10.52 1.55
C PRO A 26 -6.61 10.18 2.21
N SER A 27 -7.72 10.40 1.50
CA SER A 27 -9.06 10.04 1.99
C SER A 27 -9.22 8.54 2.23
N MET A 28 -8.59 7.69 1.40
CA MET A 28 -8.64 6.24 1.56
C MET A 28 -7.82 5.77 2.77
N LEU A 29 -6.68 6.41 3.05
CA LEU A 29 -5.88 6.11 4.25
C LEU A 29 -6.65 6.37 5.54
N HIS A 30 -7.54 7.36 5.58
CA HIS A 30 -8.36 7.61 6.77
C HIS A 30 -9.30 6.45 7.12
N HIS A 31 -9.70 5.61 6.15
CA HIS A 31 -10.49 4.41 6.45
C HIS A 31 -9.71 3.38 7.26
N LEU A 32 -8.38 3.47 7.33
CA LEU A 32 -7.56 2.58 8.14
C LEU A 32 -7.72 2.88 9.64
N LYS A 33 -8.15 4.09 10.03
CA LYS A 33 -8.23 4.51 11.44
C LYS A 33 -9.05 3.52 12.28
N ASP A 34 -10.27 3.24 11.83
CA ASP A 34 -11.25 2.46 12.58
C ASP A 34 -11.15 0.94 12.30
N ASN A 35 -10.27 0.55 11.38
CA ASN A 35 -10.13 -0.84 10.96
C ASN A 35 -8.89 -1.49 11.56
N HIS A 36 -9.11 -2.62 12.23
CA HIS A 36 -8.04 -3.39 12.85
C HIS A 36 -7.34 -4.31 11.84
N ASP A 37 -8.07 -4.85 10.86
CA ASP A 37 -7.53 -5.79 9.89
C ASP A 37 -7.13 -5.09 8.59
N LEU A 38 -5.87 -5.31 8.21
CA LEU A 38 -5.29 -4.92 6.94
C LEU A 38 -4.96 -6.18 6.14
N PHE A 39 -5.24 -6.13 4.84
CA PHE A 39 -4.92 -7.19 3.91
C PHE A 39 -3.91 -6.68 2.91
N ALA A 40 -2.94 -7.52 2.58
CA ALA A 40 -1.81 -7.14 1.76
C ALA A 40 -1.55 -8.23 0.71
N ASN A 41 -1.75 -7.86 -0.56
CA ASN A 41 -1.77 -8.82 -1.66
C ASN A 41 -0.82 -8.43 -2.80
N GLY A 42 0.06 -9.35 -3.20
CA GLY A 42 0.91 -9.22 -4.37
C GLY A 42 0.20 -9.67 -5.65
N ALA A 43 0.37 -8.91 -6.73
CA ALA A 43 -0.14 -9.25 -8.06
C ALA A 43 0.95 -9.04 -9.13
N PHE A 44 1.48 -10.15 -9.66
CA PHE A 44 2.57 -10.16 -10.64
C PHE A 44 2.12 -9.89 -12.08
N LYS A 45 0.95 -10.41 -12.47
CA LYS A 45 0.50 -10.43 -13.89
C LYS A 45 0.08 -9.07 -14.45
N SER A 46 -0.18 -8.10 -13.59
CA SER A 46 -0.78 -6.81 -13.94
C SER A 46 0.14 -5.63 -13.66
N CYS A 47 1.46 -5.83 -13.70
CA CYS A 47 2.47 -4.83 -13.36
C CYS A 47 3.17 -4.26 -14.61
N PRO A 48 3.52 -2.95 -14.64
CA PRO A 48 4.40 -2.41 -15.70
C PRO A 48 5.72 -3.16 -15.74
N ARG A 49 6.29 -3.35 -16.95
CA ARG A 49 7.50 -4.18 -17.15
C ARG A 49 8.73 -3.75 -16.36
N GLN A 50 8.78 -2.50 -15.92
CA GLN A 50 9.85 -1.93 -15.11
C GLN A 50 9.82 -2.41 -13.65
N PHE A 51 8.71 -3.01 -13.22
CA PHE A 51 8.50 -3.48 -11.86
C PHE A 51 8.16 -4.96 -11.87
N HIS A 52 8.50 -5.64 -10.78
CA HIS A 52 8.26 -7.07 -10.64
C HIS A 52 6.80 -7.39 -10.30
N GLN A 53 6.17 -6.53 -9.48
CA GLN A 53 4.82 -6.76 -8.99
C GLN A 53 4.14 -5.47 -8.53
N ILE A 54 2.82 -5.50 -8.51
CA ILE A 54 2.00 -4.54 -7.77
C ILE A 54 1.62 -5.17 -6.44
N TYR A 55 1.90 -4.49 -5.33
CA TYR A 55 1.52 -4.90 -4.00
C TYR A 55 0.44 -3.95 -3.47
N THR A 56 -0.69 -4.47 -3.01
CA THR A 56 -1.85 -3.65 -2.66
C THR A 56 -2.18 -3.80 -1.18
N ILE A 57 -2.33 -2.68 -0.47
CA ILE A 57 -2.89 -2.66 0.88
C ILE A 57 -4.38 -2.39 0.78
N ILE A 58 -5.15 -3.20 1.51
CA ILE A 58 -6.59 -3.25 1.47
C ILE A 58 -7.09 -3.22 2.91
N THR A 59 -8.15 -2.48 3.17
CA THR A 59 -8.91 -2.56 4.42
C THR A 59 -10.37 -2.91 4.13
N ILE A 60 -11.16 -3.19 5.15
CA ILE A 60 -12.59 -3.45 5.01
C ILE A 60 -13.34 -2.22 5.51
N SER A 61 -14.14 -1.57 4.68
CA SER A 61 -14.99 -0.46 5.11
C SER A 61 -16.42 -0.71 4.67
N ASN A 62 -17.38 -0.63 5.60
CA ASN A 62 -18.79 -0.93 5.34
C ASN A 62 -19.02 -2.29 4.67
N GLY A 63 -18.27 -3.32 5.10
CA GLY A 63 -18.37 -4.67 4.55
C GLY A 63 -17.78 -4.86 3.15
N GLN A 64 -17.06 -3.87 2.61
CA GLN A 64 -16.41 -3.94 1.30
C GLN A 64 -14.90 -3.86 1.41
N TYR A 65 -14.19 -4.64 0.59
CA TYR A 65 -12.75 -4.51 0.42
C TYR A 65 -12.42 -3.21 -0.29
N LEU A 66 -11.62 -2.37 0.37
CA LEU A 66 -11.24 -1.05 -0.09
C LEU A 66 -9.71 -0.97 -0.22
N PRO A 67 -9.17 -0.95 -1.45
CA PRO A 67 -7.76 -0.67 -1.68
C PRO A 67 -7.41 0.74 -1.19
N THR A 68 -6.38 0.86 -0.36
CA THR A 68 -5.95 2.14 0.21
C THR A 68 -4.66 2.66 -0.40
N SER A 69 -3.76 1.74 -0.77
CA SER A 69 -2.50 2.05 -1.45
C SER A 69 -2.04 0.92 -2.35
N PHE A 70 -1.33 1.29 -3.41
CA PHE A 70 -0.70 0.41 -4.38
C PHE A 70 0.78 0.71 -4.43
N PHE A 71 1.62 -0.32 -4.40
CA PHE A 71 3.06 -0.22 -4.46
C PHE A 71 3.56 -0.96 -5.70
N LEU A 72 4.30 -0.27 -6.56
CA LEU A 72 5.07 -0.91 -7.62
C LEU A 72 6.44 -1.25 -7.04
N LEU A 73 6.74 -2.55 -6.97
CA LEU A 73 7.96 -3.06 -6.34
C LEU A 73 8.94 -3.55 -7.40
N PRO A 74 10.25 -3.24 -7.27
CA PRO A 74 11.27 -3.68 -8.23
C PRO A 74 11.56 -5.18 -8.17
N GLU A 75 11.31 -5.82 -7.02
CA GLU A 75 11.49 -7.26 -6.80
C GLU A 75 10.62 -7.78 -5.64
N SER A 76 10.64 -9.10 -5.39
CA SER A 76 9.91 -9.78 -4.31
C SER A 76 10.81 -10.19 -3.13
N SER A 77 11.83 -9.38 -2.81
CA SER A 77 12.78 -9.68 -1.73
C SER A 77 12.26 -9.19 -0.38
N THR A 78 12.70 -9.82 0.73
CA THR A 78 12.36 -9.37 2.09
C THR A 78 12.80 -7.91 2.33
N GLY A 79 13.93 -7.50 1.73
CA GLY A 79 14.43 -6.12 1.82
C GLY A 79 13.46 -5.12 1.18
N THR A 80 13.02 -5.40 -0.05
CA THR A 80 12.03 -4.57 -0.75
C THR A 80 10.71 -4.48 0.00
N TYR A 81 10.21 -5.58 0.55
CA TYR A 81 9.00 -5.56 1.37
C TYR A 81 9.17 -4.72 2.64
N LYS A 82 10.32 -4.80 3.29
CA LYS A 82 10.61 -4.00 4.49
C LYS A 82 10.64 -2.51 4.15
N GLY A 83 11.32 -2.13 3.06
CA GLY A 83 11.34 -0.76 2.56
C GLY A 83 9.93 -0.25 2.22
N MET A 84 9.13 -1.08 1.55
CA MET A 84 7.73 -0.78 1.23
C MET A 84 6.89 -0.54 2.50
N PHE A 85 6.98 -1.41 3.51
CA PHE A 85 6.23 -1.22 4.75
C PHE A 85 6.70 0.03 5.50
N GLN A 86 8.01 0.28 5.60
CA GLN A 86 8.55 1.51 6.20
C GLN A 86 8.05 2.78 5.50
N LEU A 87 8.02 2.77 4.16
CA LEU A 87 7.44 3.84 3.36
C LEU A 87 5.94 4.01 3.66
N PHE A 88 5.19 2.90 3.73
CA PHE A 88 3.76 2.94 4.06
C PHE A 88 3.48 3.52 5.45
N HIS A 89 4.21 3.08 6.48
CA HIS A 89 4.12 3.64 7.83
C HIS A 89 4.37 5.16 7.83
N SER A 90 5.40 5.60 7.10
CA SER A 90 5.77 7.01 6.99
C SER A 90 4.67 7.83 6.30
N ILE A 91 4.17 7.35 5.16
CA ILE A 91 3.07 7.98 4.41
C ILE A 91 1.81 8.07 5.28
N TYR A 92 1.43 6.98 5.96
CA TYR A 92 0.25 6.94 6.80
C TYR A 92 0.34 7.94 7.95
N HIS A 93 1.49 7.96 8.65
CA HIS A 93 1.72 8.90 9.73
C HIS A 93 1.71 10.36 9.27
N GLN A 94 2.38 10.67 8.16
CA GLN A 94 2.40 12.03 7.60
C GLN A 94 1.02 12.49 7.13
N THR A 95 0.21 11.58 6.61
CA THR A 95 -1.12 11.91 6.07
C THR A 95 -2.17 12.05 7.18
N THR A 96 -2.13 11.20 8.19
CA THR A 96 -3.23 11.06 9.16
C THR A 96 -2.86 11.52 10.58
N GLY A 97 -1.57 11.65 10.89
CA GLY A 97 -1.06 11.87 12.24
C GLY A 97 -1.15 10.64 13.16
N LEU A 98 -1.44 9.46 12.61
CA LEU A 98 -1.63 8.20 13.37
C LEU A 98 -0.55 7.17 13.04
N THR A 99 -0.39 6.17 13.90
CA THR A 99 0.42 4.98 13.66
C THR A 99 -0.46 3.78 13.32
N LEU A 100 0.12 2.74 12.71
CA LEU A 100 -0.56 1.47 12.42
C LEU A 100 -0.51 0.50 13.62
N ASP A 101 -0.17 1.00 14.81
CA ASP A 101 0.06 0.17 15.98
C ASP A 101 -1.19 -0.62 16.37
N GLY A 102 -0.98 -1.90 16.69
CA GLY A 102 -2.05 -2.81 17.07
C GLY A 102 -2.95 -3.27 15.92
N LYS A 103 -2.65 -2.96 14.66
CA LYS A 103 -3.38 -3.53 13.51
C LYS A 103 -2.86 -4.92 13.15
N SER A 104 -3.77 -5.81 12.77
CA SER A 104 -3.45 -7.12 12.22
C SER A 104 -3.20 -7.01 10.72
N LEU A 105 -2.03 -7.46 10.27
CA LEU A 105 -1.67 -7.47 8.85
C LEU A 105 -1.71 -8.89 8.28
N HIS A 106 -2.73 -9.17 7.47
CA HIS A 106 -2.94 -10.42 6.75
C HIS A 106 -2.25 -10.33 5.38
N ARG A 107 -1.28 -11.21 5.11
CA ARG A 107 -0.43 -11.15 3.91
C ARG A 107 -0.61 -12.38 3.03
N ASP A 108 -0.38 -12.19 1.74
CA ASP A 108 -0.29 -13.29 0.78
C ASP A 108 0.84 -14.27 1.14
N PHE A 109 0.75 -15.53 0.70
CA PHE A 109 1.59 -16.69 1.07
C PHE A 109 3.09 -16.55 0.76
N GLU A 110 3.53 -15.41 0.24
CA GLU A 110 4.93 -15.13 0.01
C GLU A 110 5.72 -15.06 1.32
N LYS A 111 6.64 -16.00 1.46
CA LYS A 111 7.52 -16.12 2.61
C LYS A 111 8.31 -14.83 2.87
N ALA A 112 8.79 -14.17 1.81
CA ALA A 112 9.55 -12.94 1.94
C ALA A 112 8.73 -11.81 2.57
N SER A 113 7.47 -11.63 2.14
CA SER A 113 6.55 -10.64 2.70
C SER A 113 6.21 -10.90 4.17
N HIS A 114 6.06 -12.18 4.55
CA HIS A 114 5.82 -12.57 5.94
C HIS A 114 6.98 -12.21 6.89
N THR A 115 8.22 -12.23 6.40
CA THR A 115 9.43 -12.00 7.21
C THR A 115 9.89 -10.53 7.31
N ALA A 116 9.20 -9.62 6.64
CA ALA A 116 9.71 -8.27 6.35
C ALA A 116 9.23 -7.14 7.28
N GLU A 117 8.37 -7.44 8.25
CA GLU A 117 7.83 -6.46 9.21
C GLU A 117 8.82 -6.17 10.35
#